data_AF-A0A1P8FA47-F1
#
_entry.id   AF-A0A1P8FA47-F1
#
_cell.length_a   1.000
_cell.length_b   1.000
_cell.length_c   1.000
_cell.angle_alpha   90.00
_cell.angle_beta   90.00
_cell.angle_gamma   90.00
#
_symmetry.space_group_name_H-M   'P 1'
#
loop_
_entity.id
_entity.type
_entity.pdbx_description
1 polymer ?
#
loop_
_entity_poly.entity_id
_entity_poly.type
_entity_poly.pdbx_seq_one_letter_code
_entity_poly.pdbx_strand_id
1 'polypeptide(L)'
;MREKWYGDARDLVKWGVLLTLAEYYGVKQILQVAYLRSTTWENVEIDGEFKPIPHCVIKHFRDIQNVEKLVGEPRIQVLDLRFEDRALYEETIIKSVGESQHPCILFLDPDTGLEPQGQPSYEHVLEKELSNVWGNLYKGDVLVLYQHQTNRNGQPWIEQKHAQFAKALSVAFDQVKIGRSLKIARDVVLLYCSK
;
A
#
# COMPACT_ATOMS: atom_id res chain seq x y z
N MET A 1 1.92 6.48 -2.46
CA MET A 1 2.56 7.01 -1.25
C MET A 1 3.48 8.18 -1.57
N ARG A 2 3.52 9.23 -0.73
CA ARG A 2 4.63 10.20 -0.67
C ARG A 2 5.68 9.78 0.35
N GLU A 3 6.95 10.02 0.05
CA GLU A 3 8.11 9.66 0.91
C GLU A 3 7.98 10.22 2.33
N LYS A 4 7.42 11.42 2.49
CA LYS A 4 7.20 12.05 3.82
C LYS A 4 6.35 11.24 4.80
N TRP A 5 5.57 10.27 4.32
CA TRP A 5 4.72 9.43 5.15
C TRP A 5 5.41 8.15 5.64
N TYR A 6 6.53 7.76 5.02
CA TYR A 6 7.23 6.53 5.37
C TYR A 6 7.91 6.62 6.75
N GLY A 7 7.82 5.55 7.53
CA GLY A 7 8.39 5.41 8.86
C GLY A 7 7.47 5.90 9.99
N ASP A 8 6.16 5.98 9.76
CA ASP A 8 5.18 6.37 10.79
C ASP A 8 4.55 5.17 11.52
N ALA A 9 3.62 5.43 12.44
CA ALA A 9 2.93 4.37 13.19
C ALA A 9 2.05 3.46 12.30
N ARG A 10 1.58 3.95 11.14
CA ARG A 10 0.79 3.15 10.19
C ARG A 10 1.67 2.12 9.51
N ASP A 11 2.93 2.42 9.25
CA ASP A 11 3.87 1.43 8.70
C ASP A 11 4.13 0.27 9.66
N LEU A 12 4.10 0.48 10.99
CA LEU A 12 4.11 -0.63 11.96
C LEU A 12 2.89 -1.54 11.79
N VAL A 13 1.72 -0.97 11.51
CA VAL A 13 0.50 -1.76 11.23
C VAL A 13 0.63 -2.49 9.88
N LYS A 14 1.08 -1.79 8.83
CA LYS A 14 1.25 -2.39 7.50
C LYS A 14 2.15 -3.61 7.55
N TRP A 15 3.38 -3.43 8.03
CA TRP A 15 4.38 -4.49 8.04
C TRP A 15 4.07 -5.58 9.07
N GLY A 16 3.49 -5.22 10.21
CA GLY A 16 3.00 -6.22 11.17
C GLY A 16 1.94 -7.14 10.57
N VAL A 17 0.97 -6.58 9.84
CA VAL A 17 -0.05 -7.39 9.14
C VAL A 17 0.59 -8.19 7.99
N LEU A 18 1.36 -7.55 7.12
CA LEU A 18 1.94 -8.18 5.93
C LEU A 18 2.86 -9.38 6.27
N LEU A 19 3.72 -9.25 7.27
CA LEU A 19 4.59 -10.35 7.72
C LEU A 19 3.78 -11.48 8.35
N THR A 20 2.74 -11.16 9.13
CA THR A 20 1.82 -12.17 9.70
C THR A 20 1.05 -12.90 8.61
N LEU A 21 0.59 -12.18 7.56
CA LEU A 21 -0.09 -12.80 6.42
C LEU A 21 0.86 -13.70 5.63
N ALA A 22 2.12 -13.29 5.46
CA ALA A 22 3.10 -14.10 4.76
C ALA A 22 3.35 -15.43 5.48
N GLU A 23 3.47 -15.41 6.81
CA GLU A 23 3.53 -16.63 7.62
C GLU A 23 2.26 -17.47 7.48
N TYR A 24 1.08 -16.86 7.62
CA TYR A 24 -0.21 -17.54 7.57
C TYR A 24 -0.47 -18.25 6.23
N TYR A 25 -0.10 -17.62 5.12
CA TYR A 25 -0.27 -18.16 3.76
C TYR A 25 0.96 -18.91 3.23
N GLY A 26 2.04 -19.00 4.01
CA GLY A 26 3.29 -19.66 3.59
C GLY A 26 3.97 -18.98 2.40
N VAL A 27 3.78 -17.67 2.26
CA VAL A 27 4.31 -16.88 1.15
C VAL A 27 5.72 -16.40 1.47
N LYS A 28 6.62 -16.52 0.50
CA LYS A 28 8.05 -16.19 0.65
C LYS A 28 8.45 -14.83 0.07
N GLN A 29 7.53 -14.15 -0.59
CA GLN A 29 7.78 -12.86 -1.23
C GLN A 29 6.63 -11.88 -1.03
N ILE A 30 6.97 -10.63 -0.71
CA ILE A 30 6.05 -9.50 -0.72
C ILE A 30 6.55 -8.50 -1.76
N LEU A 31 5.69 -8.18 -2.73
CA LEU A 31 5.90 -7.08 -3.66
C LEU A 31 5.08 -5.87 -3.21
N GLN A 32 5.75 -4.84 -2.68
CA GLN A 32 5.12 -3.56 -2.38
C GLN A 32 5.04 -2.71 -3.64
N VAL A 33 3.84 -2.29 -4.00
CA VAL A 33 3.57 -1.31 -5.04
C VAL A 33 3.34 0.04 -4.35
N ALA A 34 4.36 0.89 -4.35
CA ALA A 34 4.38 2.09 -3.50
C ALA A 34 3.51 3.26 -3.99
N TYR A 35 3.08 3.25 -5.27
CA TYR A 35 2.42 4.39 -5.91
C TYR A 35 3.18 5.69 -5.65
N LEU A 36 4.49 5.70 -5.90
CA LEU A 36 5.40 6.72 -5.39
C LEU A 36 5.10 8.09 -6.03
N ARG A 37 4.70 9.07 -5.22
CA ARG A 37 4.43 10.43 -5.67
C ARG A 37 5.55 11.38 -5.24
N SER A 38 5.74 12.45 -6.00
CA SER A 38 6.69 13.50 -5.65
C SER A 38 6.35 14.13 -4.29
N THR A 39 7.40 14.44 -3.54
CA THR A 39 7.30 15.04 -2.21
C THR A 39 7.98 16.40 -2.22
N THR A 40 7.24 17.43 -1.80
CA THR A 40 7.81 18.73 -1.44
C THR A 40 8.14 18.71 0.06
N TRP A 41 9.35 19.14 0.41
CA TRP A 41 9.83 19.23 1.78
C TRP A 41 9.73 20.66 2.29
N GLU A 42 9.23 20.82 3.50
CA GLU A 42 9.25 22.10 4.19
C GLU A 42 10.67 22.43 4.67
N ASN A 43 10.94 23.71 4.90
CA ASN A 43 12.18 24.16 5.49
C ASN A 43 12.17 23.95 7.02
N VAL A 44 13.36 23.81 7.60
CA VAL A 44 13.59 23.90 9.04
C VAL A 44 13.90 25.35 9.41
N GLU A 45 13.33 25.82 10.51
CA GLU A 45 13.64 27.13 11.08
C GLU A 45 14.80 27.03 12.07
N ILE A 46 15.82 27.88 11.91
CA ILE A 46 16.97 28.02 12.82
C ILE A 46 17.14 29.50 13.10
N ASP A 47 16.87 29.93 14.34
CA ASP A 47 16.98 31.32 14.78
C ASP A 47 16.23 32.32 13.87
N GLY A 48 15.05 31.93 13.38
CA GLY A 48 14.22 32.75 12.47
C GLY A 48 14.58 32.64 10.98
N GLU A 49 15.63 31.89 10.62
CA GLU A 49 15.99 31.60 9.22
C GLU A 49 15.44 30.25 8.77
N PHE A 50 14.78 30.22 7.61
CA PHE A 50 14.29 28.99 7.00
C PHE A 50 15.35 28.38 6.07
N LYS A 51 15.79 27.17 6.38
CA LYS A 51 16.79 26.42 5.61
C LYS A 51 16.22 25.09 5.12
N PRO A 52 16.59 24.60 3.93
CA PRO A 52 16.14 23.30 3.44
C PRO A 52 16.64 22.19 4.37
N ILE A 53 15.82 21.15 4.56
CA ILE A 53 16.25 19.95 5.27
C ILE A 53 17.41 19.30 4.49
N PRO A 54 18.55 18.97 5.14
CA PRO A 54 19.65 18.28 4.48
C PRO A 54 19.18 16.96 3.83
N HIS A 55 19.59 16.72 2.58
CA HIS A 55 19.18 15.53 1.82
C HIS A 55 19.55 14.22 2.53
N CYS A 56 20.68 14.17 3.25
CA CYS A 56 21.06 12.99 4.02
C CYS A 56 20.05 12.64 5.13
N VAL A 57 19.40 13.63 5.74
CA VAL A 57 18.38 13.44 6.77
C VAL A 57 17.10 12.89 6.14
N ILE A 58 16.65 13.49 5.02
CA ILE A 58 15.50 12.99 4.25
C ILE A 58 15.73 11.53 3.86
N LYS A 59 16.86 11.23 3.24
CA LYS A 59 17.20 9.87 2.81
C LYS A 59 17.24 8.89 3.99
N HIS A 60 17.78 9.27 5.14
CA HIS A 60 17.84 8.37 6.29
C HIS A 60 16.45 7.96 6.79
N PHE A 61 15.53 8.93 6.94
CA PHE A 61 14.23 8.68 7.57
C PHE A 61 13.09 8.34 6.60
N ARG A 62 13.26 8.63 5.30
CA ARG A 62 12.16 8.65 4.31
C ARG A 62 12.46 7.84 3.05
N ASP A 63 13.52 7.03 3.08
CA ASP A 63 13.83 6.06 2.03
C ASP A 63 12.97 4.80 2.21
N ILE A 64 11.99 4.65 1.32
CA ILE A 64 11.04 3.54 1.31
C ILE A 64 11.73 2.18 1.09
N GLN A 65 12.87 2.15 0.40
CA GLN A 65 13.63 0.92 0.15
C GLN A 65 14.24 0.34 1.44
N ASN A 66 14.28 1.12 2.53
CA ASN A 66 14.75 0.61 3.81
C ASN A 66 13.95 -0.59 4.31
N VAL A 67 12.71 -0.77 3.87
CA VAL A 67 11.91 -1.93 4.27
C VAL A 67 12.46 -3.25 3.74
N GLU A 68 13.17 -3.23 2.60
CA GLU A 68 13.82 -4.43 2.05
C GLU A 68 14.92 -4.97 2.97
N LYS A 69 15.38 -4.17 3.94
CA LYS A 69 16.40 -4.53 4.92
C LYS A 69 15.82 -5.21 6.18
N LEU A 70 14.49 -5.35 6.30
CA LEU A 70 13.90 -6.11 7.39
C LEU A 70 14.45 -7.53 7.37
N VAL A 71 15.05 -7.95 8.48
CA VAL A 71 15.70 -9.25 8.60
C VAL A 71 14.64 -10.33 8.80
N GLY A 72 14.62 -11.34 7.92
CA GLY A 72 13.73 -12.50 8.02
C GLY A 72 13.15 -12.92 6.68
N GLU A 73 12.29 -13.94 6.71
CA GLU A 73 11.34 -14.21 5.63
C GLU A 73 10.01 -13.49 5.91
N PRO A 74 9.24 -13.12 4.87
CA PRO A 74 9.50 -13.22 3.43
C PRO A 74 10.50 -12.18 2.90
N ARG A 75 11.02 -12.41 1.68
CA ARG A 75 11.76 -11.39 0.92
C ARG A 75 10.81 -10.26 0.53
N ILE A 76 11.19 -9.02 0.83
CA ILE A 76 10.44 -7.83 0.44
C ILE A 76 11.10 -7.19 -0.78
N GLN A 77 10.29 -6.81 -1.76
CA GLN A 77 10.70 -6.03 -2.93
C GLN A 77 9.78 -4.82 -3.04
N VAL A 78 10.35 -3.64 -3.31
CA VAL A 78 9.59 -2.40 -3.53
C VAL A 78 9.62 -2.02 -5.00
N LEU A 79 8.44 -1.86 -5.59
CA LEU A 79 8.26 -1.15 -6.85
C LEU A 79 8.08 0.34 -6.55
N ASP A 80 9.17 1.10 -6.69
CA ASP A 80 9.31 2.51 -6.32
C ASP A 80 9.30 3.47 -7.52
N LEU A 81 8.82 3.00 -8.68
CA LEU A 81 8.62 3.85 -9.85
C LEU A 81 7.72 5.04 -9.50
N ARG A 82 7.99 6.20 -10.11
CA ARG A 82 7.13 7.38 -9.93
C ARG A 82 5.77 7.12 -10.58
N PHE A 83 4.70 7.36 -9.82
CA PHE A 83 3.33 7.15 -10.26
C PHE A 83 2.79 8.39 -10.96
N GLU A 84 3.05 8.46 -12.27
CA GLU A 84 2.70 9.59 -13.13
C GLU A 84 1.78 9.19 -14.30
N ASP A 85 1.89 7.94 -14.76
CA ASP A 85 1.05 7.35 -15.81
C ASP A 85 0.43 6.06 -15.26
N ARG A 86 -0.91 6.01 -15.17
CA ARG A 86 -1.63 4.86 -14.62
C ARG A 86 -1.47 3.59 -15.45
N ALA A 87 -1.52 3.70 -16.77
CA ALA A 87 -1.51 2.54 -17.66
C ALA A 87 -0.13 1.89 -17.66
N LEU A 88 0.93 2.68 -17.76
CA LEU A 88 2.31 2.18 -17.69
C LEU A 88 2.60 1.55 -16.32
N TYR A 89 2.08 2.17 -15.25
CA TYR A 89 2.28 1.67 -13.90
C TYR A 89 1.56 0.33 -13.68
N GLU A 90 0.32 0.22 -14.18
CA GLU A 90 -0.44 -1.04 -14.17
C GLU A 90 0.26 -2.15 -14.95
N GLU A 91 0.75 -1.87 -16.16
CA GLU A 91 1.54 -2.83 -16.95
C GLU A 91 2.77 -3.32 -16.17
N THR A 92 3.45 -2.40 -15.49
CA THR A 92 4.64 -2.75 -14.69
C THR A 92 4.29 -3.63 -13.49
N ILE A 93 3.16 -3.37 -12.82
CA ILE A 93 2.66 -4.23 -11.73
C ILE A 93 2.39 -5.64 -12.27
N ILE A 94 1.63 -5.75 -13.36
CA ILE A 94 1.26 -7.04 -13.96
C ILE A 94 2.51 -7.82 -14.39
N LYS A 95 3.48 -7.15 -15.02
CA LYS A 95 4.75 -7.77 -15.39
C LYS A 95 5.52 -8.28 -14.17
N SER A 96 5.61 -7.47 -13.11
CA SER A 96 6.35 -7.83 -11.89
C SER A 96 5.73 -9.04 -11.17
N VAL A 97 4.40 -9.15 -11.18
CA VAL A 97 3.69 -10.33 -10.66
C VAL A 97 3.95 -11.55 -11.55
N GLY A 98 3.85 -11.39 -12.87
CA GLY A 98 4.04 -12.48 -13.85
C GLY A 98 5.45 -13.09 -13.84
N GLU A 99 6.45 -12.34 -13.40
CA GLU A 99 7.84 -12.82 -13.24
C GLU A 99 8.03 -13.66 -11.96
N SER A 100 7.07 -13.65 -11.03
CA SER A 100 7.14 -14.45 -9.81
C SER A 100 6.89 -15.94 -10.09
N GLN A 101 7.82 -16.80 -9.66
CA GLN A 101 7.69 -18.26 -9.81
C GLN A 101 6.89 -18.92 -8.69
N HIS A 102 6.55 -18.15 -7.64
CA HIS A 102 5.90 -18.64 -6.44
C HIS A 102 4.79 -17.68 -6.00
N PRO A 103 3.79 -18.18 -5.24
CA PRO A 103 2.79 -17.33 -4.62
C PRO A 103 3.44 -16.19 -3.84
N CYS A 104 2.90 -14.98 -4.03
CA CYS A 104 3.39 -13.75 -3.43
C CYS A 104 2.27 -12.95 -2.78
N ILE A 105 2.63 -12.04 -1.88
CA ILE A 105 1.74 -10.98 -1.44
C ILE A 105 1.98 -9.78 -2.35
N LEU A 106 0.96 -9.37 -3.09
CA LEU A 106 0.95 -8.10 -3.80
C LEU A 106 0.33 -7.04 -2.89
N PHE A 107 1.15 -6.13 -2.38
CA PHE A 107 0.71 -5.07 -1.49
C PHE A 107 0.62 -3.73 -2.23
N LEU A 108 -0.61 -3.25 -2.45
CA LEU A 108 -0.89 -1.93 -3.02
C LEU A 108 -0.88 -0.87 -1.91
N ASP A 109 0.06 0.08 -1.97
CA ASP A 109 0.29 1.10 -0.95
C ASP A 109 0.08 2.54 -1.47
N PRO A 110 -1.15 2.90 -1.89
CA PRO A 110 -1.49 4.28 -2.26
C PRO A 110 -1.49 5.21 -1.03
N ASP A 111 -1.60 6.53 -1.24
CA ASP A 111 -1.71 7.47 -0.10
C ASP A 111 -3.02 7.31 0.70
N THR A 112 -4.13 7.01 0.01
CA THR A 112 -5.47 7.04 0.63
C THR A 112 -6.22 5.71 0.52
N GLY A 113 -6.02 4.92 -0.54
CA GLY A 113 -6.68 3.62 -0.74
C GLY A 113 -7.53 3.56 -2.01
N LEU A 114 -8.71 2.95 -1.94
CA LEU A 114 -9.65 2.88 -3.07
C LEU A 114 -10.22 4.24 -3.43
N GLU A 115 -10.50 4.42 -4.72
CA GLU A 115 -11.17 5.60 -5.26
C GLU A 115 -12.48 5.98 -4.52
N PRO A 116 -12.76 7.28 -4.32
CA PRO A 116 -14.03 7.74 -3.77
C PRO A 116 -15.14 7.66 -4.82
N GLN A 117 -16.40 7.89 -4.42
CA GLN A 117 -17.57 8.00 -5.33
C GLN A 117 -17.57 9.28 -6.20
N GLY A 118 -16.43 9.93 -6.38
CA GLY A 118 -16.27 11.18 -7.10
C GLY A 118 -15.06 11.12 -8.03
N GLN A 119 -14.27 12.18 -8.08
CA GLN A 119 -13.09 12.22 -8.93
C GLN A 119 -11.88 11.62 -8.21
N PRO A 120 -11.37 10.44 -8.64
CA PRO A 120 -10.14 9.90 -8.08
C PRO A 120 -8.93 10.75 -8.51
N SER A 121 -7.92 10.77 -7.64
CA SER A 121 -6.59 11.33 -7.91
C SER A 121 -5.54 10.22 -7.80
N TYR A 122 -4.28 10.53 -8.11
CA TYR A 122 -3.13 9.61 -7.94
C TYR A 122 -2.88 9.12 -6.50
N GLU A 123 -3.70 9.57 -5.54
CA GLU A 123 -3.73 9.05 -4.16
C GLU A 123 -4.51 7.75 -4.02
N HIS A 124 -5.17 7.31 -5.10
CA HIS A 124 -6.12 6.23 -5.10
C HIS A 124 -5.81 5.16 -6.15
N VAL A 125 -6.13 3.92 -5.79
CA VAL A 125 -6.28 2.79 -6.71
C VAL A 125 -7.72 2.77 -7.22
N LEU A 126 -7.90 2.64 -8.53
CA LEU A 126 -9.23 2.58 -9.16
C LEU A 126 -9.80 1.16 -9.07
N GLU A 127 -11.13 1.00 -9.04
CA GLU A 127 -11.79 -0.32 -9.06
C GLU A 127 -11.36 -1.13 -10.30
N LYS A 128 -11.21 -0.45 -11.44
CA LYS A 128 -10.77 -1.07 -12.70
C LYS A 128 -9.33 -1.59 -12.61
N GLU A 129 -8.41 -0.78 -12.08
CA GLU A 129 -7.01 -1.18 -11.88
C GLU A 129 -6.93 -2.38 -10.93
N LEU A 130 -7.71 -2.34 -9.84
CA LEU A 130 -7.76 -3.43 -8.87
C LEU A 130 -8.29 -4.72 -9.50
N SER A 131 -9.35 -4.63 -10.32
CA SER A 131 -9.94 -5.76 -11.02
C SER A 131 -8.96 -6.40 -12.02
N ASN A 132 -8.25 -5.57 -12.78
CA ASN A 132 -7.24 -6.02 -13.74
C ASN A 132 -6.06 -6.69 -13.03
N VAL A 133 -5.51 -6.06 -11.99
CA VAL A 133 -4.43 -6.64 -11.17
C VAL A 133 -4.87 -8.00 -10.62
N TRP A 134 -6.07 -8.07 -10.02
CA TRP A 134 -6.63 -9.31 -9.51
C TRP A 134 -6.77 -10.40 -10.58
N GLY A 135 -7.20 -10.03 -11.79
CA GLY A 135 -7.33 -10.95 -12.91
C GLY A 135 -6.01 -11.60 -13.36
N ASN A 136 -4.88 -10.95 -13.07
CA ASN A 136 -3.54 -11.41 -13.41
C ASN A 136 -2.80 -12.12 -12.26
N LEU A 137 -3.39 -12.17 -11.05
CA LEU A 137 -2.82 -12.94 -9.95
C LEU A 137 -3.01 -14.45 -10.15
N TYR A 138 -2.02 -15.23 -9.72
CA TYR A 138 -2.08 -16.69 -9.71
C TYR A 138 -2.76 -17.21 -8.44
N LYS A 139 -3.25 -18.45 -8.51
CA LYS A 139 -3.79 -19.14 -7.34
C LYS A 139 -2.76 -19.20 -6.22
N GLY A 140 -3.17 -18.82 -5.02
CA GLY A 140 -2.29 -18.73 -3.84
C GLY A 140 -1.65 -17.37 -3.62
N ASP A 141 -1.68 -16.46 -4.60
CA ASP A 141 -1.31 -15.06 -4.35
C ASP A 141 -2.29 -14.41 -3.39
N VAL A 142 -1.80 -13.43 -2.63
CA VAL A 142 -2.64 -12.62 -1.73
C VAL A 142 -2.57 -11.17 -2.18
N LEU A 143 -3.71 -10.61 -2.56
CA LEU A 143 -3.84 -9.19 -2.83
C LEU A 143 -4.13 -8.45 -1.55
N VAL A 144 -3.33 -7.44 -1.24
CA VAL A 144 -3.49 -6.58 -0.06
C VAL A 144 -3.53 -5.13 -0.49
N LEU A 145 -4.50 -4.36 0.01
CA LEU A 145 -4.63 -2.94 -0.27
C LEU A 145 -4.64 -2.15 1.03
N TYR A 146 -3.77 -1.15 1.11
CA TYR A 146 -3.83 -0.14 2.15
C TYR A 146 -5.04 0.77 1.94
N GLN A 147 -5.81 1.00 3.02
CA GLN A 147 -6.93 1.92 3.03
C GLN A 147 -6.85 2.83 4.25
N HIS A 148 -6.72 4.13 4.00
CA HIS A 148 -6.88 5.17 5.01
C HIS A 148 -8.36 5.52 5.17
N GLN A 149 -8.72 5.96 6.37
CA GLN A 149 -10.05 6.46 6.72
C GLN A 149 -10.49 7.55 5.74
N THR A 150 -11.68 7.37 5.14
CA THR A 150 -12.22 8.27 4.11
C THR A 150 -13.13 9.38 4.63
N ASN A 151 -13.48 9.36 5.91
CA ASN A 151 -14.31 10.38 6.53
C ASN A 151 -13.72 10.82 7.87
N ARG A 152 -13.65 12.13 8.13
CA ARG A 152 -13.25 12.64 9.46
C ARG A 152 -14.39 12.64 10.48
N ASN A 153 -15.63 12.45 10.00
CA ASN A 153 -16.87 12.61 10.79
C ASN A 153 -17.41 11.28 11.37
N GLY A 154 -16.63 10.20 11.37
CA GLY A 154 -16.95 8.99 12.14
C GLY A 154 -18.04 8.07 11.55
N GLN A 155 -18.44 8.25 10.30
CA GLN A 155 -19.33 7.29 9.62
C GLN A 155 -18.59 5.97 9.33
N PRO A 156 -19.27 4.81 9.26
CA PRO A 156 -18.63 3.53 8.94
C PRO A 156 -17.97 3.58 7.55
N TRP A 157 -16.63 3.70 7.50
CA TRP A 157 -15.88 3.74 6.24
C TRP A 157 -15.32 2.37 5.86
N ILE A 158 -15.01 1.54 6.86
CA ILE A 158 -14.38 0.22 6.65
C ILE A 158 -15.32 -0.70 5.87
N GLU A 159 -16.57 -0.82 6.29
CA GLU A 159 -17.56 -1.71 5.64
C GLU A 159 -17.83 -1.29 4.20
N GLN A 160 -17.96 0.03 3.94
CA GLN A 160 -18.12 0.56 2.59
C GLN A 160 -16.92 0.21 1.69
N LYS A 161 -15.69 0.42 2.18
CA LYS A 161 -14.47 0.12 1.41
C LYS A 161 -14.22 -1.37 1.24
N HIS A 162 -14.59 -2.16 2.23
CA HIS A 162 -14.55 -3.61 2.16
C HIS A 162 -15.53 -4.17 1.12
N ALA A 163 -16.78 -3.67 1.09
CA ALA A 163 -17.74 -4.00 0.04
C ALA A 163 -17.27 -3.56 -1.35
N GLN A 164 -16.69 -2.35 -1.46
CA GLN A 164 -16.12 -1.84 -2.70
C GLN A 164 -14.98 -2.73 -3.21
N PHE A 165 -14.08 -3.14 -2.32
CA PHE A 165 -12.98 -4.04 -2.64
C PHE A 165 -13.51 -5.41 -3.12
N ALA A 166 -14.44 -6.03 -2.38
CA ALA A 166 -15.03 -7.31 -2.78
C ALA A 166 -15.70 -7.24 -4.17
N LYS A 167 -16.45 -6.16 -4.42
CA LYS A 167 -17.08 -5.89 -5.71
C LYS A 167 -16.06 -5.78 -6.84
N ALA A 168 -14.98 -5.01 -6.65
CA ALA A 168 -13.94 -4.82 -7.67
C ALA A 168 -13.25 -6.15 -8.05
N LEU A 169 -13.07 -7.05 -7.07
CA LEU A 169 -12.51 -8.39 -7.29
C LEU A 169 -13.52 -9.41 -7.82
N SER A 170 -14.81 -9.06 -7.90
CA SER A 170 -15.91 -10.00 -8.20
C SER A 170 -15.94 -11.22 -7.27
N VAL A 171 -15.69 -11.02 -5.97
CA VAL A 171 -15.71 -12.07 -4.93
C VAL A 171 -16.83 -11.83 -3.92
N ALA A 172 -17.19 -12.86 -3.16
CA ALA A 172 -18.14 -12.69 -2.06
C ALA A 172 -17.55 -11.81 -0.95
N PHE A 173 -18.42 -11.03 -0.28
CA PHE A 173 -18.03 -10.10 0.77
C PHE A 173 -17.18 -10.77 1.85
N ASP A 174 -17.56 -11.97 2.29
CA ASP A 174 -16.88 -12.73 3.33
C ASP A 174 -15.51 -13.30 2.92
N GLN A 175 -15.18 -13.32 1.62
CA GLN A 175 -13.84 -13.70 1.14
C GLN A 175 -12.81 -12.59 1.34
N VAL A 176 -13.25 -11.33 1.44
CA VAL A 176 -12.38 -10.22 1.78
C VAL A 176 -12.22 -10.15 3.30
N LYS A 177 -10.98 -10.02 3.75
CA LYS A 177 -10.63 -9.96 5.17
C LYS A 177 -9.94 -8.63 5.50
N ILE A 178 -9.80 -8.36 6.79
CA ILE A 178 -9.29 -7.07 7.30
C ILE A 178 -8.14 -7.32 8.28
N GLY A 179 -6.98 -6.72 8.00
CA GLY A 179 -5.89 -6.57 8.97
C GLY A 179 -5.86 -5.14 9.52
N ARG A 180 -5.71 -4.97 10.84
CA ARG A 180 -5.67 -3.64 11.50
C ARG A 180 -5.11 -3.71 12.91
N SER A 181 -4.74 -2.56 13.48
CA SER A 181 -4.44 -2.42 14.90
C SER A 181 -5.13 -1.21 15.50
N LEU A 182 -6.13 -1.44 16.35
CA LEU A 182 -6.91 -0.36 16.99
C LEU A 182 -6.11 0.49 17.98
N LYS A 183 -4.96 -0.02 18.46
CA LYS A 183 -4.12 0.66 19.46
C LYS A 183 -2.94 1.41 18.86
N ILE A 184 -2.54 1.09 17.62
CA ILE A 184 -1.38 1.70 16.95
C ILE A 184 -1.86 2.77 15.96
N ALA A 185 -2.76 2.39 15.03
CA ALA A 185 -3.30 3.31 14.04
C ALA A 185 -4.75 2.90 13.69
N ARG A 186 -5.72 3.63 14.22
CA ARG A 186 -7.16 3.34 14.07
C ARG A 186 -7.77 3.85 12.76
N ASP A 187 -7.03 4.71 12.08
CA ASP A 187 -7.41 5.42 10.86
C ASP A 187 -6.99 4.66 9.59
N VAL A 188 -6.47 3.44 9.72
CA VAL A 188 -6.05 2.62 8.59
C VAL A 188 -6.49 1.16 8.75
N VAL A 189 -6.72 0.50 7.62
CA VAL A 189 -6.90 -0.95 7.52
C VAL A 189 -6.16 -1.48 6.30
N LEU A 190 -5.80 -2.76 6.32
CA LEU A 190 -5.45 -3.52 5.13
C LEU A 190 -6.64 -4.40 4.75
N LEU A 191 -7.16 -4.19 3.55
CA LEU A 191 -8.14 -5.08 2.93
C LEU A 191 -7.38 -6.15 2.16
N TYR A 192 -7.72 -7.43 2.33
CA TYR A 192 -7.00 -8.48 1.63
C TYR A 192 -7.87 -9.65 1.20
N CYS A 193 -7.44 -10.33 0.14
CA CYS A 193 -8.09 -11.53 -0.39
C CYS A 193 -7.04 -12.46 -1.00
N SER A 194 -7.16 -13.76 -0.73
CA SER A 194 -6.34 -14.81 -1.36
C SER A 194 -7.01 -15.27 -2.65
N LYS A 195 -6.22 -15.45 -3.70
CA LYS A 195 -6.65 -15.90 -5.03
C LYS A 195 -6.80 -17.41 -5.14
#